data_AF-A0A4S2RP00-F1
#
_entry.id   AF-A0A4S2RP00-F1
#
_cell.length_a   1.000
_cell.length_b   1.000
_cell.length_c   1.000
_cell.angle_alpha   90.00
_cell.angle_beta   90.00
_cell.angle_gamma   90.00
#
_symmetry.space_group_name_H-M   'P 1'
#
loop_
_entity.id
_entity.type
_entity.pdbx_description
1 polymer ?
#
loop_
_entity_poly.entity_id
_entity_poly.type
_entity_poly.pdbx_seq_one_letter_code
_entity_poly.pdbx_strand_id
1 'polypeptide(L)'
;MATIGNISFTNCTVGGLDFDVTMTATPWTINVTGVNSSNANRVNGNVTGISAHIEGFACSADFTGKVYGYYDNSTGDLVIDGSGTELVASNADCLGLVNDDDVASFNASYHVKVTSTGTSPVISTP
;
A
#
# COMPACT_ATOMS: atom_id res chain seq x y z
N MET A 1 6.84 -9.66 12.47
CA MET A 1 6.47 -9.59 11.05
C MET A 1 4.98 -9.87 10.94
N ALA A 2 4.28 -9.10 10.11
CA ALA A 2 2.86 -9.27 9.83
C ALA A 2 2.64 -9.36 8.32
N THR A 3 1.51 -9.88 7.88
CA THR A 3 1.20 -10.10 6.46
C THR A 3 -0.18 -9.57 6.09
N ILE A 4 -0.33 -9.16 4.84
CA ILE A 4 -1.59 -8.78 4.22
C ILE A 4 -2.00 -9.92 3.29
N GLY A 5 -2.99 -10.70 3.72
CA GLY A 5 -3.50 -11.83 2.94
C GLY A 5 -4.53 -11.42 1.89
N ASN A 6 -5.25 -10.33 2.11
CA ASN A 6 -6.22 -9.79 1.18
C ASN A 6 -6.41 -8.28 1.42
N ILE A 7 -6.64 -7.52 0.35
CA ILE A 7 -7.01 -6.12 0.38
C ILE A 7 -8.09 -5.89 -0.68
N SER A 8 -9.07 -5.05 -0.37
CA SER A 8 -10.09 -4.61 -1.32
C SER A 8 -9.79 -3.19 -1.75
N PHE A 9 -9.71 -2.98 -3.06
CA PHE A 9 -9.56 -1.66 -3.66
C PHE A 9 -10.93 -1.17 -4.15
N THR A 10 -11.23 0.10 -3.91
CA THR A 10 -12.49 0.73 -4.32
C THR A 10 -12.24 2.14 -4.81
N ASN A 11 -12.96 2.58 -5.84
CA ASN A 11 -12.86 3.93 -6.41
C ASN A 11 -11.43 4.28 -6.86
N CYS A 12 -10.72 3.31 -7.43
CA CYS A 12 -9.40 3.54 -8.00
C CYS A 12 -9.55 4.25 -9.34
N THR A 13 -8.85 5.37 -9.52
CA THR A 13 -8.90 6.15 -10.76
C THR A 13 -7.51 6.50 -11.26
N VAL A 14 -7.31 6.45 -12.59
CA VAL A 14 -6.11 6.93 -13.28
C VAL A 14 -6.56 7.85 -14.41
N GLY A 15 -6.09 9.11 -14.41
CA GLY A 15 -6.51 10.09 -15.42
C GLY A 15 -8.02 10.38 -15.45
N GLY A 16 -8.75 10.13 -14.34
CA GLY A 16 -10.19 10.32 -14.24
C GLY A 16 -11.05 9.15 -14.75
N LEU A 17 -10.44 8.02 -15.12
CA LEU A 17 -11.12 6.78 -15.46
C LEU A 17 -11.06 5.81 -14.29
N ASP A 18 -12.13 5.03 -14.09
CA ASP A 18 -12.18 3.98 -13.08
C ASP A 18 -11.36 2.76 -13.50
N PHE A 19 -10.68 2.15 -12.52
CA PHE A 19 -9.88 0.95 -12.69
C PHE A 19 -10.18 -0.06 -11.60
N ASP A 20 -10.19 -1.33 -12.00
CA ASP A 20 -10.13 -2.44 -11.07
C ASP A 20 -8.67 -2.71 -10.71
N VAL A 21 -8.41 -2.87 -9.41
CA VAL A 21 -7.09 -3.21 -8.90
C VAL A 21 -7.19 -4.56 -8.19
N THR A 22 -6.34 -5.50 -8.59
CA THR A 22 -6.32 -6.85 -8.02
C THR A 22 -4.92 -7.19 -7.52
N MET A 23 -4.84 -7.90 -6.39
CA MET A 23 -3.56 -8.46 -5.94
C MET A 23 -3.22 -9.67 -6.82
N THR A 24 -2.03 -9.70 -7.40
CA THR A 24 -1.57 -10.82 -8.22
C THR A 24 -0.61 -11.75 -7.47
N ALA A 25 0.01 -11.27 -6.39
CA ALA A 25 0.76 -12.09 -5.45
C ALA A 25 0.30 -11.83 -4.01
N THR A 26 0.16 -12.90 -3.22
CA THR A 26 -0.18 -12.84 -1.80
C THR A 26 0.63 -13.87 -1.01
N PRO A 27 0.98 -13.59 0.26
CA PRO A 27 0.68 -12.34 0.99
C PRO A 27 1.73 -11.25 0.74
N TRP A 28 1.32 -9.99 0.87
CA TRP A 28 2.28 -8.89 1.03
C TRP A 28 2.81 -8.86 2.46
N THR A 29 4.05 -8.42 2.66
CA THR A 29 4.71 -8.48 3.97
C THR A 29 4.86 -7.07 4.55
N ILE A 30 4.48 -6.91 5.82
CA ILE A 30 4.66 -5.67 6.59
C ILE A 30 5.92 -5.79 7.44
N ASN A 31 6.88 -4.90 7.20
CA ASN A 31 8.12 -4.79 7.94
C ASN A 31 8.11 -3.52 8.80
N VAL A 32 8.28 -3.67 10.11
CA VAL A 32 8.47 -2.54 11.03
C VAL A 32 9.93 -2.14 11.02
N THR A 33 10.21 -0.86 10.82
CA THR A 33 11.57 -0.32 10.81
C THR A 33 11.94 0.37 12.12
N GLY A 34 10.96 0.87 12.88
CA GLY A 34 11.17 1.41 14.22
C GLY A 34 10.19 2.53 14.59
N VAL A 35 10.27 3.00 15.83
CA VAL A 35 9.52 4.19 16.27
C VAL A 35 10.02 5.41 15.52
N ASN A 36 9.10 6.27 15.08
CA ASN A 36 9.42 7.50 14.40
C ASN A 36 10.10 8.47 15.37
N SER A 37 11.31 8.93 15.04
CA SER A 37 12.11 9.81 15.89
C SER A 37 11.47 11.18 16.13
N SER A 38 10.59 11.62 15.23
CA SER A 38 9.88 12.90 15.32
C SER A 38 8.49 12.77 15.96
N ASN A 39 7.96 11.55 16.11
CA ASN A 39 6.68 11.28 16.72
C ASN A 39 6.65 9.88 17.34
N ALA A 40 6.77 9.80 18.66
CA ALA A 40 6.81 8.53 19.39
C ALA A 40 5.53 7.69 19.27
N ASN A 41 4.41 8.27 18.86
CA ASN A 41 3.17 7.53 18.63
C ASN A 41 3.14 6.84 17.26
N ARG A 42 4.11 7.11 16.38
CA ARG A 42 4.19 6.52 15.04
C ARG A 42 5.27 5.46 15.01
N VAL A 43 4.93 4.33 14.39
CA VAL A 43 5.85 3.23 14.11
C VAL A 43 6.04 3.12 12.62
N ASN A 44 7.22 3.49 12.14
CA ASN A 44 7.56 3.45 10.72
C ASN A 44 7.70 2.00 10.24
N GLY A 45 7.41 1.80 8.96
CA GLY A 45 7.54 0.52 8.30
C GLY A 45 7.48 0.61 6.78
N ASN A 46 7.42 -0.55 6.14
CA ASN A 46 7.19 -0.68 4.71
C ASN A 46 6.41 -1.95 4.42
N VAL A 47 5.75 -1.96 3.25
CA VAL A 47 5.06 -3.13 2.71
C VAL A 47 5.84 -3.61 1.49
N THR A 48 6.36 -4.82 1.55
CA THR A 48 7.16 -5.47 0.50
C THR A 48 6.41 -6.61 -0.18
N GLY A 49 6.85 -6.95 -1.39
CA GLY A 49 6.24 -8.02 -2.18
C GLY A 49 4.92 -7.58 -2.79
N ILE A 50 4.73 -6.26 -2.97
CA ILE A 50 3.56 -5.72 -3.64
C ILE A 50 3.60 -6.20 -5.08
N SER A 51 2.48 -6.76 -5.51
CA SER A 51 2.21 -7.14 -6.88
C SER A 51 0.72 -6.98 -7.10
N ALA A 52 0.36 -6.00 -7.91
CA ALA A 52 -1.00 -5.64 -8.23
C ALA A 52 -1.16 -5.48 -9.75
N HIS A 53 -2.33 -5.84 -10.26
CA HIS A 53 -2.73 -5.63 -11.64
C HIS A 53 -3.84 -4.61 -11.67
N ILE A 54 -3.71 -3.61 -12.54
CA ILE A 54 -4.80 -2.68 -12.86
C ILE A 54 -5.40 -3.05 -14.21
N GLU A 55 -6.72 -3.01 -14.30
CA GLU A 55 -7.45 -3.19 -15.54
C GLU A 55 -8.60 -2.20 -15.63
N GLY A 56 -8.76 -1.55 -16.77
CA GLY A 56 -9.79 -0.56 -17.02
C GLY A 56 -9.92 -0.21 -18.50
N PHE A 57 -10.60 0.90 -18.80
CA PHE A 57 -10.91 1.25 -20.18
C PHE A 57 -9.65 1.47 -21.02
N ALA A 58 -9.33 0.49 -21.87
CA ALA A 58 -8.15 0.49 -22.73
C ALA A 58 -6.82 0.72 -21.97
N CYS A 59 -6.76 0.29 -20.71
CA CYS A 59 -5.55 0.36 -19.92
C CYS A 59 -5.41 -0.86 -19.01
N SER A 60 -4.26 -1.52 -19.12
CA SER A 60 -3.82 -2.62 -18.27
C SER A 60 -2.37 -2.38 -17.89
N ALA A 61 -2.01 -2.56 -16.62
CA ALA A 61 -0.62 -2.49 -16.16
C ALA A 61 -0.43 -3.28 -14.87
N ASP A 62 0.78 -3.80 -14.68
CA ASP A 62 1.20 -4.44 -13.44
C ASP A 62 2.08 -3.49 -12.63
N PHE A 63 1.83 -3.41 -11.33
CA PHE A 63 2.65 -2.66 -10.39
C PHE A 63 3.31 -3.61 -9.41
N THR A 64 4.64 -3.54 -9.34
CA THR A 64 5.41 -4.35 -8.39
C THR A 64 6.35 -3.49 -7.55
N GLY A 65 6.61 -3.96 -6.32
CA GLY A 65 7.69 -3.42 -5.51
C GLY A 65 7.34 -3.18 -4.04
N LYS A 66 7.64 -1.96 -3.58
CA LYS A 66 7.59 -1.60 -2.15
C LYS A 66 7.03 -0.20 -1.93
N VAL A 67 6.23 -0.06 -0.88
CA VAL A 67 5.71 1.23 -0.39
C VAL A 67 6.07 1.43 1.07
N TYR A 68 6.13 2.70 1.49
CA TYR A 68 6.51 3.11 2.82
C TYR A 68 5.35 3.73 3.57
N GLY A 69 5.46 3.75 4.89
CA GLY A 69 4.43 4.31 5.73
C GLY A 69 4.72 4.15 7.21
N TYR A 70 3.69 4.37 8.00
CA TYR A 70 3.74 4.23 9.44
C TYR A 70 2.39 3.80 10.01
N TYR A 71 2.44 3.15 11.17
CA TYR A 71 1.28 2.91 12.00
C TYR A 71 1.19 3.99 13.08
N ASP A 72 0.05 4.64 13.23
CA ASP A 72 -0.17 5.67 14.26
C ASP A 72 -0.98 5.09 15.43
N ASN A 73 -0.31 4.86 16.56
CA ASN A 73 -0.92 4.31 17.77
C ASN A 73 -2.04 5.18 18.34
N SER A 74 -2.09 6.48 18.00
CA SER A 74 -3.11 7.41 18.51
C SER A 74 -4.45 7.20 17.82
N THR A 75 -4.43 6.84 16.54
CA THR A 75 -5.62 6.70 15.70
C THR A 75 -5.95 5.24 15.40
N GLY A 76 -4.96 4.36 15.46
CA GLY A 76 -5.08 2.98 15.03
C GLY A 76 -4.93 2.78 13.52
N ASP A 77 -4.42 3.79 12.81
CA ASP A 77 -4.34 3.77 11.35
C ASP A 77 -2.96 3.35 10.86
N LEU A 78 -2.93 2.45 9.88
CA LEU A 78 -1.78 2.19 9.02
C LEU A 78 -1.85 3.16 7.84
N VAL A 79 -0.94 4.13 7.83
CA VAL A 79 -0.83 5.14 6.79
C VAL A 79 0.29 4.77 5.83
N ILE A 80 -0.02 4.66 4.55
CA ILE A 80 0.94 4.61 3.45
C ILE A 80 1.01 6.02 2.90
N ASP A 81 2.19 6.63 3.00
CA ASP A 81 2.38 8.08 2.79
C ASP A 81 2.81 8.44 1.37
N GLY A 82 2.75 7.48 0.44
CA GLY A 82 3.17 7.67 -0.94
C GLY A 82 4.67 7.94 -1.12
N SER A 83 5.45 7.85 -0.05
CA SER A 83 6.90 7.98 -0.13
C SER A 83 7.52 6.71 -0.71
N GLY A 84 8.66 6.90 -1.39
CA GLY A 84 9.37 5.83 -2.10
C GLY A 84 9.16 5.90 -3.62
N THR A 85 10.06 5.23 -4.32
CA THR A 85 10.09 5.17 -5.80
C THR A 85 10.19 3.73 -6.31
N GLU A 86 9.87 2.78 -5.44
CA GLU A 86 10.06 1.35 -5.68
C GLU A 86 8.80 0.66 -6.19
N LEU A 87 7.65 1.33 -6.22
CA LEU A 87 6.45 0.81 -6.85
C LEU A 87 6.46 1.23 -8.33
N VAL A 88 6.73 0.28 -9.21
CA VAL A 88 7.02 0.54 -10.62
C VAL A 88 6.05 -0.21 -11.52
N ALA A 89 5.60 0.46 -12.57
CA ALA A 89 4.75 -0.09 -13.61
C ALA A 89 5.54 -1.01 -14.56
N SER A 90 4.89 -2.07 -15.00
CA SER A 90 5.38 -3.02 -16.00
C SER A 90 4.20 -3.60 -16.77
N ASN A 91 4.46 -4.13 -17.97
CA ASN A 91 3.42 -4.64 -18.88
C ASN A 91 2.32 -3.58 -19.13
N ALA A 92 2.70 -2.32 -19.21
CA ALA A 92 1.78 -1.21 -19.36
C ALA A 92 1.29 -1.10 -20.81
N ASP A 93 0.01 -1.38 -21.01
CA ASP A 93 -0.73 -1.09 -22.24
C ASP A 93 -1.85 -0.12 -21.89
N CYS A 94 -1.51 1.16 -21.75
CA CYS A 94 -2.40 2.22 -21.25
C CYS A 94 -2.47 3.44 -22.16
N LEU A 95 -2.27 3.26 -23.47
CA LEU A 95 -2.29 4.34 -24.48
C LEU A 95 -1.38 5.54 -24.12
N GLY A 96 -0.30 5.29 -23.37
CA GLY A 96 0.66 6.30 -22.90
C GLY A 96 0.29 7.02 -21.60
N LEU A 97 -0.84 6.71 -20.97
CA LEU A 97 -1.19 7.25 -19.64
C LEU A 97 -0.32 6.66 -18.52
N VAL A 98 0.00 5.38 -18.65
CA VAL A 98 0.99 4.66 -17.84
C VAL A 98 1.91 3.96 -18.83
N ASN A 99 3.21 4.07 -18.59
CA ASN A 99 4.26 3.43 -19.35
C ASN A 99 5.03 2.48 -18.44
N ASP A 100 5.75 1.54 -19.05
CA ASP A 100 6.72 0.75 -18.31
C ASP A 100 7.75 1.67 -17.65
N ASP A 101 8.19 1.28 -16.46
CA ASP A 101 9.10 2.03 -15.59
C ASP A 101 8.51 3.30 -14.94
N ASP A 102 7.23 3.62 -15.18
CA ASP A 102 6.58 4.70 -14.45
C ASP A 102 6.49 4.38 -12.95
N VAL A 103 6.90 5.35 -12.13
CA VAL A 103 6.83 5.24 -10.66
C VAL A 103 5.44 5.64 -10.18
N ALA A 104 4.77 4.74 -9.48
CA ALA A 104 3.48 5.02 -8.85
C ALA A 104 3.64 5.44 -7.39
N SER A 105 2.99 6.54 -7.01
CA SER A 105 2.79 6.90 -5.61
C SER A 105 1.48 6.30 -5.10
N PHE A 106 1.56 5.47 -4.07
CA PHE A 106 0.38 4.88 -3.42
C PHE A 106 0.16 5.54 -2.06
N ASN A 107 -0.95 6.27 -1.93
CA ASN A 107 -1.36 6.92 -0.68
C ASN A 107 -2.60 6.23 -0.15
N ALA A 108 -2.58 5.77 1.10
CA ALA A 108 -3.72 5.12 1.71
C ALA A 108 -3.70 5.27 3.23
N SER A 109 -4.87 5.23 3.85
CA SER A 109 -5.01 5.10 5.31
C SER A 109 -5.97 3.97 5.62
N TYR A 110 -5.49 2.96 6.35
CA TYR A 110 -6.26 1.79 6.74
C TYR A 110 -6.39 1.73 8.26
N HIS A 111 -7.62 1.81 8.76
CA HIS A 111 -7.86 1.65 10.18
C HIS A 111 -7.73 0.17 10.59
N VAL A 112 -6.78 -0.13 11.47
CA VAL A 112 -6.47 -1.49 11.91
C VAL A 112 -7.29 -1.82 13.15
N LYS A 113 -7.95 -2.98 13.13
CA LYS A 113 -8.67 -3.52 14.28
C LYS A 113 -8.23 -4.94 14.56
N VAL A 114 -8.08 -5.26 15.84
CA VAL A 114 -7.92 -6.64 16.31
C VAL A 114 -9.29 -7.30 16.28
N THR A 115 -9.47 -8.33 15.46
CA THR A 115 -10.78 -8.95 15.21
C THR A 115 -11.47 -9.47 16.48
N SER A 116 -10.71 -9.94 17.46
CA SER A 116 -11.24 -10.48 18.72
C SER A 116 -11.77 -9.42 19.69
N THR A 117 -11.25 -8.19 19.62
CA THR A 117 -11.59 -7.11 20.57
C THR A 117 -12.24 -5.90 19.91
N GLY A 118 -12.15 -5.77 18.59
CA GLY A 118 -12.59 -4.60 17.82
C GLY A 118 -11.75 -3.34 18.05
N THR A 119 -10.71 -3.41 18.87
CA THR A 119 -9.82 -2.28 19.22
C THR A 119 -8.62 -2.23 18.29
N SER A 120 -8.08 -1.04 18.07
CA SER A 120 -6.82 -0.89 17.37
C SER A 120 -5.64 -1.42 18.20
N PRO A 121 -4.66 -2.09 17.58
CA PRO A 121 -3.47 -2.53 18.29
C PRO A 121 -2.62 -1.32 18.73
N VAL A 122 -1.88 -1.47 19.82
CA VAL A 122 -0.82 -0.52 20.21
C VAL A 122 0.51 -1.21 20.00
N ILE A 123 1.33 -0.66 19.12
CA ILE A 123 2.68 -1.14 18.86
C ILE A 123 3.65 -0.36 19.76
N SER A 124 4.09 -0.99 20.83
CA SER A 124 5.24 -0.55 21.62
C SER A 124 6.47 -1.36 21.21
N THR A 125 7.59 -0.70 20.94
CA THR A 125 8.87 -1.42 20.85
C THR A 125 9.27 -1.93 22.23
N PRO A 126 9.97 -3.07 22.33
CA PRO A 126 10.52 -3.58 23.59
C PRO A 126 11.42 -2.57 24.31
#